data_AF-A0AAW1R7A5-F1
#
_entry.id   AF-A0AAW1R7A5-F1
#
_cell.length_a   1.000
_cell.length_b   1.000
_cell.length_c   1.000
_cell.angle_alpha   90.00
_cell.angle_beta   90.00
_cell.angle_gamma   90.00
#
_symmetry.space_group_name_H-M   'P 1'
#
loop_
_entity.id
_entity.type
_entity.pdbx_description
1 polymer ?
#
loop_
_entity_poly.entity_id
_entity_poly.type
_entity_poly.pdbx_seq_one_letter_code
_entity_poly.pdbx_strand_id
1 'polypeptide(L)'
;MAATPSGESDAAAQPCPLRIYTVDDLGLLKVVEATSLEQLEAAQVVHKWGEPDRAQCIDRLCTAVGAATQTSNMLDAGLDLLGVGRANGRVELFEFARGGLRGGVAPTACARGEEEDVRIRGLAFLQHAVGPANRQPSVLSCTLAGTVRIHGAVSSDEATQQEWHEQATWAVPRDVDALAVDGSSARLAVGCQGTELTVWDIATRQRLYLAKGNKPNRIGLVDKPWNAAVAFLPGPDSNKIMTGTGHHKLRLYDMRQRRPALDIAFAESRVTALAPEADGARCWASNGKGQVEVLDLAAAKMGGALQGVGGAGPASKGEKMAGKILIVCTQFTDLPKGRGKTGCWAEEAVTPYYVYQSAGYDADFASPNGGKIPWDPRSLEDNFKTQNVARFLSSNDNQKAEHSMKLSDVKADDYDAIWLAGGHGVMWDFYPNETLAKLVSTMWDAGKAVGSVCHGPAGLLGAKTGGKFLVNGKRMTGFSNKEEREFAKLDDVVPFLLEDKLKEEGGKYESSDIMAVFSVMDGRLVTGQNPVSSEATAKMLVSVIRREP
;
A
#
# COMPACT_ATOMS: atom_id res chain seq x y z
N MET A 1 7.87 13.57 -6.77
CA MET A 1 8.50 14.29 -7.89
C MET A 1 9.88 14.75 -7.43
N ALA A 2 10.90 14.65 -8.28
CA ALA A 2 12.25 15.12 -7.98
C ALA A 2 12.66 16.13 -9.07
N ALA A 3 13.18 17.28 -8.66
CA ALA A 3 13.68 18.32 -9.56
C ALA A 3 14.83 19.08 -8.89
N THR A 4 15.90 19.35 -9.65
CA THR A 4 17.09 20.08 -9.19
C THR A 4 17.15 21.46 -9.84
N PRO A 5 17.31 22.55 -9.08
CA PRO A 5 17.60 23.88 -9.64
C PRO A 5 19.08 24.02 -10.02
N SER A 6 19.42 24.99 -10.88
CA SER A 6 20.75 25.12 -11.50
C SER A 6 21.34 26.55 -11.43
N GLY A 7 22.62 26.66 -11.03
CA GLY A 7 23.45 27.88 -11.00
C GLY A 7 23.14 28.83 -9.83
N GLU A 8 24.09 29.38 -9.05
CA GLU A 8 25.56 29.29 -9.00
C GLU A 8 26.00 29.38 -7.50
N SER A 9 27.24 29.26 -7.03
CA SER A 9 28.60 29.25 -7.64
C SER A 9 29.54 28.37 -6.78
N ASP A 10 30.87 28.62 -6.77
CA ASP A 10 31.90 27.77 -6.13
C ASP A 10 31.92 27.77 -4.58
N ALA A 11 30.96 27.08 -3.98
CA ALA A 11 31.15 26.38 -2.71
C ALA A 11 30.77 24.91 -2.95
N ALA A 12 31.61 23.96 -2.49
CA ALA A 12 31.49 22.53 -2.80
C ALA A 12 30.04 22.04 -2.67
N ALA A 13 29.39 21.82 -3.83
CA ALA A 13 27.94 21.68 -3.90
C ALA A 13 27.50 20.41 -3.16
N GLN A 14 26.98 20.58 -1.94
CA GLN A 14 26.31 19.51 -1.24
C GLN A 14 25.14 19.01 -2.11
N PRO A 15 24.96 17.69 -2.28
CA PRO A 15 23.86 17.17 -3.08
C PRO A 15 22.54 17.66 -2.47
N CYS A 16 21.74 18.35 -3.28
CA CYS A 16 20.47 18.89 -2.83
C CYS A 16 19.53 17.72 -2.46
N PRO A 17 19.01 17.64 -1.21
CA PRO A 17 18.27 16.48 -0.76
C PRO A 17 16.95 16.32 -1.50
N LEU A 18 16.61 15.07 -1.81
CA LEU A 18 15.31 14.67 -2.34
C LEU A 18 14.23 14.95 -1.29
N ARG A 19 13.30 15.87 -1.61
CA ARG A 19 12.14 16.19 -0.76
C ARG A 19 10.89 15.43 -1.20
N ILE A 20 10.24 14.78 -0.25
CA ILE A 20 8.99 14.04 -0.42
C ILE A 20 7.95 14.64 0.52
N TYR A 21 6.84 15.10 -0.06
CA TYR A 21 5.71 15.66 0.69
C TYR A 21 4.67 14.56 0.88
N THR A 22 4.37 14.25 2.14
CA THR A 22 3.36 13.24 2.53
C THR A 22 2.28 13.88 3.37
N VAL A 23 1.07 13.33 3.31
CA VAL A 23 -0.11 13.84 4.02
C VAL A 23 -0.78 12.71 4.80
N ASP A 24 -1.58 13.07 5.80
CA ASP A 24 -2.39 12.12 6.57
C ASP A 24 -3.82 12.61 6.84
N ASP A 25 -4.63 11.69 7.37
CA ASP A 25 -6.02 11.95 7.77
C ASP A 25 -6.14 12.91 8.97
N LEU A 26 -5.02 13.31 9.59
CA LEU A 26 -4.97 14.35 10.62
C LEU A 26 -4.72 15.74 10.02
N GLY A 27 -4.64 15.88 8.69
CA GLY A 27 -4.45 17.17 8.04
C GLY A 27 -3.02 17.72 8.11
N LEU A 28 -2.05 16.92 8.56
CA LEU A 28 -0.65 17.30 8.63
C LEU A 28 0.03 17.09 7.28
N LEU A 29 0.76 18.10 6.83
CA LEU A 29 1.69 18.00 5.71
C LEU A 29 3.11 17.75 6.26
N LYS A 30 3.73 16.64 5.87
CA LYS A 30 5.05 16.22 6.35
C LYS A 30 6.06 16.30 5.21
N VAL A 31 7.17 16.99 5.43
CA VAL A 31 8.31 17.01 4.52
C VAL A 31 9.32 15.98 4.99
N VAL A 32 9.61 15.02 4.12
CA VAL A 32 10.62 13.98 4.31
C VAL A 32 11.80 14.30 3.39
N GLU A 33 13.00 14.29 3.92
CA GLU A 33 14.24 14.47 3.14
C GLU A 33 15.05 13.17 3.08
N ALA A 34 15.61 12.89 1.90
CA ALA A 34 16.59 11.84 1.66
C ALA A 34 17.79 12.40 0.88
N THR A 35 19.02 11.97 1.19
CA THR A 35 20.23 12.48 0.51
C THR A 35 20.29 12.08 -0.98
N SER A 36 19.63 10.98 -1.35
CA SER A 36 19.61 10.40 -2.69
C SER A 36 18.41 9.44 -2.83
N LEU A 37 18.12 9.00 -4.06
CA LEU A 37 17.07 7.99 -4.32
C LEU A 37 17.45 6.64 -3.71
N GLU A 38 18.74 6.31 -3.73
CA GLU A 38 19.34 5.09 -3.19
C GLU A 38 19.28 5.04 -1.64
N GLN A 39 19.09 6.20 -0.99
CA GLN A 39 19.00 6.33 0.48
C GLN A 39 17.58 6.66 0.97
N LEU A 40 16.55 6.34 0.19
CA LEU A 40 15.14 6.48 0.59
C LEU A 40 14.78 5.79 1.92
N GLU A 41 15.46 4.69 2.26
CA GLU A 41 15.23 3.99 3.54
C GLU A 41 15.77 4.75 4.76
N ALA A 42 16.73 5.66 4.56
CA ALA A 42 17.27 6.55 5.59
C ALA A 42 16.54 7.90 5.66
N ALA A 43 15.47 8.08 4.88
CA ALA A 43 14.77 9.35 4.76
C ALA A 43 14.07 9.76 6.09
N GLN A 44 14.19 11.03 6.48
CA GLN A 44 13.69 11.53 7.76
C GLN A 44 12.66 12.64 7.58
N VAL A 45 11.64 12.66 8.45
CA VAL A 45 10.67 13.77 8.52
C VAL A 45 11.38 14.99 9.12
N VAL A 46 11.80 15.93 8.27
CA VAL A 46 12.48 17.17 8.67
C VAL A 46 11.51 18.26 9.09
N HIS A 47 10.30 18.29 8.51
CA HIS A 47 9.28 19.28 8.85
C HIS A 47 7.87 18.68 8.92
N LYS A 48 7.02 19.31 9.73
CA LYS A 48 5.57 19.10 9.77
C LYS A 48 4.91 20.48 9.70
N TRP A 49 3.97 20.67 8.80
CA TRP A 49 3.27 21.94 8.56
C TRP A 49 1.77 21.76 8.80
N GLY A 50 1.17 22.74 9.47
CA GLY A 50 -0.21 22.68 9.97
C GLY A 50 -0.33 22.03 11.35
N GLU A 51 -1.51 22.20 11.96
CA GLU A 51 -1.90 21.55 13.22
C GLU A 51 -2.76 20.31 12.94
N PRO A 52 -2.72 19.28 13.81
CA PRO A 52 -3.48 18.05 13.59
C PRO A 52 -4.98 18.25 13.85
N ASP A 53 -5.77 18.26 12.77
CA ASP A 53 -7.23 18.35 12.78
C ASP A 53 -7.82 17.50 11.65
N ARG A 54 -8.65 16.51 12.00
CA ARG A 54 -9.30 15.61 11.04
C ARG A 54 -10.30 16.33 10.12
N ALA A 55 -10.93 17.42 10.58
CA ALA A 55 -11.79 18.25 9.73
C ALA A 55 -10.98 18.96 8.63
N GLN A 56 -9.66 19.07 8.80
CA GLN A 56 -8.70 19.66 7.87
C GLN A 56 -7.87 18.60 7.13
N CYS A 57 -8.29 17.33 7.08
CA CYS A 57 -7.57 16.29 6.34
C CYS A 57 -7.30 16.71 4.88
N ILE A 58 -6.12 16.35 4.36
CA ILE A 58 -5.64 16.83 3.06
C ILE A 58 -5.98 15.78 1.99
N ASP A 59 -6.87 16.14 1.08
CA ASP A 59 -7.31 15.28 -0.01
C ASP A 59 -6.45 15.42 -1.27
N ARG A 60 -5.93 16.63 -1.51
CA ARG A 60 -5.27 16.98 -2.78
C ARG A 60 -4.03 17.83 -2.54
N LEU A 61 -2.99 17.50 -3.28
CA LEU A 61 -1.79 18.31 -3.43
C LEU A 61 -1.59 18.63 -4.91
N CYS A 62 -1.12 19.84 -5.21
CA CYS A 62 -0.57 20.17 -6.52
C CYS A 62 0.67 21.06 -6.35
N THR A 63 1.61 20.99 -7.27
CA THR A 63 2.82 21.82 -7.26
C THR A 63 2.82 22.75 -8.46
N ALA A 64 3.09 24.02 -8.25
CA ALA A 64 3.58 24.87 -9.32
C ALA A 64 5.05 24.50 -9.52
N VAL A 65 5.36 23.80 -10.61
CA VAL A 65 6.73 23.60 -11.06
C VAL A 65 6.75 24.07 -12.51
N GLY A 66 7.52 25.12 -12.78
CA GLY A 66 7.79 25.54 -14.14
C GLY A 66 8.39 24.36 -14.90
N ALA A 67 7.79 23.99 -16.04
CA ALA A 67 8.38 22.97 -16.88
C ALA A 67 9.76 23.47 -17.33
N ALA A 68 10.82 22.73 -16.97
CA ALA A 68 12.19 23.02 -17.38
C ALA A 68 12.38 22.75 -18.89
N THR A 69 11.71 23.58 -19.70
CA THR A 69 11.97 23.70 -21.12
C THR A 69 13.30 24.44 -21.29
N GLN A 70 14.13 24.00 -22.24
CA GLN A 70 15.50 24.50 -22.42
C GLN A 70 15.58 25.95 -22.97
N THR A 71 14.47 26.68 -22.97
CA THR A 71 14.40 28.09 -23.36
C THR A 71 14.34 28.97 -22.12
N SER A 72 15.51 29.41 -21.68
CA SER A 72 15.69 30.34 -20.56
C SER A 72 15.09 31.72 -20.82
N ASN A 73 13.81 31.89 -20.48
CA ASN A 73 13.23 33.20 -20.23
C ASN A 73 13.16 33.42 -18.71
N MET A 74 13.82 34.47 -18.21
CA MET A 74 14.04 34.77 -16.77
C MET A 74 12.77 35.17 -15.99
N LEU A 75 11.59 34.65 -16.34
CA LEU A 75 10.30 34.93 -15.70
C LEU A 75 9.53 33.65 -15.29
N ASP A 76 9.95 32.47 -15.73
CA ASP A 76 9.42 31.18 -15.22
C ASP A 76 10.11 30.73 -13.90
N ALA A 77 11.11 31.49 -13.44
CA ALA A 77 11.72 31.31 -12.12
C ALA A 77 10.92 32.08 -11.06
N GLY A 78 10.24 31.38 -10.15
CA GLY A 78 9.71 32.02 -8.92
C GLY A 78 8.31 31.62 -8.43
N LEU A 79 7.72 30.52 -8.88
CA LEU A 79 6.48 29.98 -8.28
C LEU A 79 6.74 28.66 -7.56
N ASP A 80 7.61 28.70 -6.54
CA ASP A 80 7.86 27.61 -5.60
C ASP A 80 6.67 27.41 -4.64
N LEU A 81 5.50 27.05 -5.19
CA LEU A 81 4.24 26.91 -4.45
C LEU A 81 3.71 25.47 -4.44
N LEU A 82 3.38 25.00 -3.25
CA LEU A 82 2.65 23.78 -2.99
C LEU A 82 1.21 24.12 -2.60
N GLY A 83 0.25 23.76 -3.44
CA GLY A 83 -1.17 23.88 -3.16
C GLY A 83 -1.69 22.67 -2.39
N VAL A 84 -2.48 22.94 -1.36
CA VAL A 84 -3.07 21.97 -0.43
C VAL A 84 -4.59 22.15 -0.43
N GLY A 85 -5.32 21.11 -0.85
CA GLY A 85 -6.78 21.07 -0.84
C GLY A 85 -7.29 20.23 0.33
N ARG A 86 -8.10 20.82 1.21
CA ARG A 86 -8.58 20.20 2.45
C ARG A 86 -10.04 19.76 2.37
N ALA A 87 -10.42 18.84 3.26
CA ALA A 87 -11.77 18.28 3.26
C ALA A 87 -12.87 19.26 3.67
N ASN A 88 -12.55 20.29 4.46
CA ASN A 88 -13.48 21.38 4.77
C ASN A 88 -13.69 22.39 3.62
N GLY A 89 -13.11 22.17 2.44
CA GLY A 89 -13.21 23.07 1.29
C GLY A 89 -12.20 24.21 1.26
N ARG A 90 -11.27 24.28 2.22
CA ARG A 90 -10.17 25.26 2.19
C ARG A 90 -9.11 24.86 1.15
N VAL A 91 -8.53 25.87 0.49
CA VAL A 91 -7.29 25.73 -0.29
C VAL A 91 -6.20 26.55 0.38
N GLU A 92 -5.02 26.00 0.60
CA GLU A 92 -3.87 26.68 1.20
C GLU A 92 -2.64 26.56 0.28
N LEU A 93 -1.78 27.58 0.29
CA LEU A 93 -0.63 27.68 -0.60
C LEU A 93 0.64 27.91 0.22
N PHE A 94 1.53 26.92 0.21
CA PHE A 94 2.76 26.92 1.00
C PHE A 94 3.97 27.16 0.09
N GLU A 95 4.96 27.91 0.59
CA GLU A 95 6.27 28.03 -0.03
C GLU A 95 7.01 26.69 0.04
N PHE A 96 7.31 26.10 -1.13
CA PHE A 96 7.90 24.77 -1.28
C PHE A 96 9.19 24.59 -0.48
N ALA A 97 10.03 25.63 -0.46
CA ALA A 97 11.35 25.60 0.18
C ALA A 97 11.32 25.68 1.72
N ARG A 98 10.34 26.37 2.32
CA ARG A 98 10.36 26.74 3.77
C ARG A 98 9.08 26.44 4.53
N GLY A 99 7.95 26.19 3.86
CA GLY A 99 6.66 25.94 4.51
C GLY A 99 5.93 27.17 5.02
N GLY A 100 6.38 28.36 4.65
CA GLY A 100 5.61 29.58 4.93
C GLY A 100 4.29 29.55 4.18
N LEU A 101 3.16 29.74 4.88
CA LEU A 101 1.86 29.94 4.25
C LEU A 101 1.88 31.28 3.48
N ARG A 102 1.86 31.22 2.15
CA ARG A 102 1.90 32.38 1.26
C ARG A 102 0.50 32.98 1.02
N GLY A 103 -0.53 32.16 1.11
CA GLY A 103 -1.92 32.57 0.96
C GLY A 103 -2.85 31.37 0.96
N GLY A 104 -4.12 31.61 0.69
CA GLY A 104 -5.13 30.56 0.62
C GLY A 104 -6.53 31.13 0.37
N VAL A 105 -7.46 30.22 0.16
CA VAL A 105 -8.88 30.50 -0.07
C VAL A 105 -9.65 29.88 1.09
N ALA A 106 -10.38 30.73 1.82
CA ALA A 106 -11.28 30.29 2.88
C ALA A 106 -12.38 29.37 2.33
N PRO A 107 -12.84 28.36 3.11
CA PRO A 107 -13.94 27.52 2.69
C PRO A 107 -15.22 28.36 2.54
N THR A 108 -16.02 28.04 1.52
CA THR A 108 -17.35 28.66 1.38
C THR A 108 -18.28 28.11 2.44
N ALA A 109 -19.07 28.97 3.09
CA ALA A 109 -20.12 28.51 4.00
C ALA A 109 -21.12 27.61 3.26
N CYS A 110 -21.28 26.37 3.73
CA CYS A 110 -22.29 25.43 3.25
C CYS A 110 -23.46 25.33 4.23
N ALA A 111 -24.59 24.76 3.79
CA ALA A 111 -25.67 24.45 4.72
C ALA A 111 -25.28 23.27 5.63
N ARG A 112 -25.97 23.14 6.77
CA ARG A 112 -25.74 22.07 7.74
C ARG A 112 -26.11 20.73 7.11
N GLY A 113 -25.13 19.85 6.91
CA GLY A 113 -25.29 18.57 6.21
C GLY A 113 -24.69 18.52 4.79
N GLU A 114 -24.17 19.63 4.26
CA GLU A 114 -23.46 19.70 2.96
C GLU A 114 -21.93 19.69 3.14
N GLU A 115 -21.43 19.26 4.30
CA GLU A 115 -20.00 19.32 4.66
C GLU A 115 -19.12 18.41 3.78
N GLU A 116 -19.64 17.32 3.22
CA GLU A 116 -18.92 16.52 2.23
C GLU A 116 -18.87 17.18 0.84
N ASP A 117 -19.86 18.01 0.49
CA ASP A 117 -20.01 18.60 -0.84
C ASP A 117 -18.96 19.68 -1.14
N VAL A 118 -18.40 20.30 -0.09
CA VAL A 118 -17.30 21.28 -0.18
C VAL A 118 -15.91 20.64 -0.27
N ARG A 119 -15.77 19.35 0.01
CA ARG A 119 -14.50 18.60 0.04
C ARG A 119 -13.69 18.80 -1.25
N ILE A 120 -12.43 19.26 -1.17
CA ILE A 120 -11.61 19.49 -2.36
C ILE A 120 -11.17 18.16 -2.99
N ARG A 121 -11.70 17.84 -4.16
CA ARG A 121 -11.43 16.60 -4.91
C ARG A 121 -10.58 16.77 -6.16
N GLY A 122 -10.35 18.02 -6.59
CA GLY A 122 -9.38 18.38 -7.61
C GLY A 122 -8.67 19.68 -7.28
N LEU A 123 -7.38 19.75 -7.61
CA LEU A 123 -6.54 20.93 -7.40
C LEU A 123 -5.44 20.97 -8.47
N ALA A 124 -5.23 22.13 -9.10
CA ALA A 124 -4.18 22.34 -10.09
C ALA A 124 -3.76 23.82 -10.15
N PHE A 125 -2.51 24.10 -10.46
CA PHE A 125 -2.09 25.45 -10.86
C PHE A 125 -2.30 25.65 -12.36
N LEU A 126 -2.61 26.89 -12.76
CA LEU A 126 -2.70 27.31 -14.15
C LEU A 126 -1.46 28.16 -14.48
N GLN A 127 -0.74 27.81 -15.55
CA GLN A 127 0.45 28.52 -16.01
C GLN A 127 0.12 29.87 -16.67
N HIS A 128 -1.13 30.05 -17.11
CA HIS A 128 -1.62 31.27 -17.73
C HIS A 128 -2.93 31.70 -17.05
N ALA A 129 -3.03 32.99 -16.71
CA ALA A 129 -4.23 33.55 -16.10
C ALA A 129 -5.40 33.57 -17.09
N VAL A 130 -6.61 33.33 -16.59
CA VAL A 130 -7.84 33.40 -17.40
C VAL A 130 -8.31 34.86 -17.51
N GLY A 131 -7.65 35.62 -18.38
CA GLY A 131 -8.02 37.01 -18.68
C GLY A 131 -6.84 37.83 -19.22
N PRO A 132 -7.11 39.00 -19.83
CA PRO A 132 -6.05 39.86 -20.33
C PRO A 132 -5.27 40.54 -19.21
N ALA A 133 -3.95 40.64 -19.42
CA ALA A 133 -3.02 41.57 -18.79
C ALA A 133 -2.50 41.34 -17.34
N ASN A 134 -2.79 40.24 -16.64
CA ASN A 134 -2.15 39.98 -15.33
C ASN A 134 -1.49 38.59 -15.22
N ARG A 135 -0.16 38.54 -15.08
CA ARG A 135 0.67 37.31 -15.03
C ARG A 135 0.78 36.75 -13.60
N GLN A 136 -0.31 36.78 -12.85
CA GLN A 136 -0.34 36.29 -11.46
C GLN A 136 -0.57 34.76 -11.45
N PRO A 137 -0.07 34.02 -10.45
CA PRO A 137 -0.40 32.61 -10.29
C PRO A 137 -1.90 32.44 -10.05
N SER A 138 -2.50 31.45 -10.71
CA SER A 138 -3.90 31.06 -10.51
C SER A 138 -3.98 29.60 -10.08
N VAL A 139 -4.82 29.30 -9.10
CA VAL A 139 -5.12 27.94 -8.63
C VAL A 139 -6.56 27.59 -8.97
N LEU A 140 -6.72 26.46 -9.67
CA LEU A 140 -8.01 25.84 -9.95
C LEU A 140 -8.31 24.80 -8.88
N SER A 141 -9.48 24.88 -8.26
CA SER A 141 -9.98 23.87 -7.31
C SER A 141 -11.34 23.33 -7.77
N CYS A 142 -11.64 22.09 -7.38
CA CYS A 142 -12.93 21.45 -7.62
C CYS A 142 -13.40 20.71 -6.37
N THR A 143 -14.65 20.92 -5.98
CA THR A 143 -15.27 20.22 -4.84
C THR A 143 -15.89 18.87 -5.25
N LEU A 144 -16.23 18.02 -4.28
CA LEU A 144 -16.96 16.75 -4.50
C LEU A 144 -18.28 16.98 -5.25
N ALA A 145 -19.00 18.06 -4.93
CA ALA A 145 -20.23 18.47 -5.62
C ALA A 145 -20.03 18.99 -7.06
N GLY A 146 -18.81 18.98 -7.59
CA GLY A 146 -18.55 19.42 -8.97
C GLY A 146 -18.52 20.95 -9.15
N THR A 147 -18.37 21.73 -8.07
CA THR A 147 -18.12 23.17 -8.20
C THR A 147 -16.65 23.39 -8.51
N VAL A 148 -16.34 23.88 -9.71
CA VAL A 148 -14.98 24.28 -10.13
C VAL A 148 -14.82 25.78 -9.94
N ARG A 149 -13.70 26.19 -9.36
CA ARG A 149 -13.32 27.60 -9.18
C ARG A 149 -11.90 27.85 -9.63
N ILE A 150 -11.64 29.07 -10.10
CA ILE A 150 -10.29 29.60 -10.32
C ILE A 150 -10.12 30.77 -9.36
N HIS A 151 -9.06 30.73 -8.57
CA HIS A 151 -8.63 31.82 -7.72
C HIS A 151 -7.32 32.36 -8.25
N GLY A 152 -7.25 33.67 -8.48
CA GLY A 152 -6.01 34.34 -8.84
C GLY A 152 -5.47 35.12 -7.66
N ALA A 153 -4.16 35.17 -7.55
CA ALA A 153 -3.51 36.05 -6.60
C ALA A 153 -3.70 37.53 -6.98
N VAL A 154 -3.74 38.38 -5.96
CA VAL A 154 -3.76 39.84 -6.11
C VAL A 154 -2.38 40.41 -5.75
N SER A 155 -2.01 41.51 -6.40
CA SER A 155 -0.80 42.25 -6.05
C SER A 155 -1.04 43.04 -4.76
N SER A 156 -0.47 42.59 -3.64
CA SER A 156 -0.30 43.39 -2.43
C SER A 156 1.12 43.96 -2.37
N ASP A 157 1.28 45.19 -1.89
CA ASP A 157 2.59 45.82 -1.70
C ASP A 157 3.34 45.30 -0.46
N GLU A 158 2.72 44.43 0.34
CA GLU A 158 3.28 43.86 1.58
C GLU A 158 3.67 42.38 1.41
N ALA A 159 4.93 42.06 1.68
CA ALA A 159 5.59 40.82 1.25
C ALA A 159 5.29 39.53 2.07
N THR A 160 4.33 39.57 3.00
CA THR A 160 4.14 38.52 4.04
C THR A 160 2.95 37.61 3.79
N GLN A 161 1.81 38.11 3.29
CA GLN A 161 0.67 37.30 2.86
C GLN A 161 0.04 37.89 1.59
N GLN A 162 -0.27 37.01 0.64
CA GLN A 162 -0.90 37.38 -0.63
C GLN A 162 -2.39 37.04 -0.59
N GLU A 163 -3.25 37.99 -0.98
CA GLU A 163 -4.70 37.76 -1.08
C GLU A 163 -5.07 37.04 -2.39
N TRP A 164 -6.13 36.22 -2.34
CA TRP A 164 -6.60 35.40 -3.46
C TRP A 164 -8.10 35.57 -3.66
N HIS A 165 -8.50 35.94 -4.89
CA HIS A 165 -9.90 36.21 -5.23
C HIS A 165 -10.42 35.23 -6.29
N GLU A 166 -11.70 34.86 -6.18
CA GLU A 166 -12.39 34.06 -7.21
C GLU A 166 -12.49 34.85 -8.52
N GLN A 167 -11.90 34.33 -9.60
CA GLN A 167 -11.93 34.89 -10.94
C GLN A 167 -13.03 34.25 -11.80
N ALA A 168 -13.33 32.98 -11.56
CA ALA A 168 -14.32 32.22 -12.31
C ALA A 168 -14.86 31.06 -11.47
N THR A 169 -16.14 30.73 -11.69
CA THR A 169 -16.81 29.56 -11.13
C THR A 169 -17.72 28.92 -12.18
N TRP A 170 -17.80 27.58 -12.20
CA TRP A 170 -18.75 26.81 -13.00
C TRP A 170 -18.98 25.41 -12.42
N ALA A 171 -19.98 24.70 -12.92
CA ALA A 171 -20.32 23.35 -12.49
C ALA A 171 -19.88 22.29 -13.51
N VAL A 172 -19.34 21.18 -12.98
CA VAL A 172 -19.08 19.91 -13.67
C VAL A 172 -19.92 18.81 -12.99
N PRO A 173 -19.93 17.54 -13.45
CA PRO A 173 -20.73 16.50 -12.80
C PRO A 173 -20.31 16.28 -11.34
N ARG A 174 -21.29 15.96 -10.48
CA ARG A 174 -21.08 15.60 -9.07
C ARG A 174 -20.24 14.32 -8.92
N ASP A 175 -19.90 14.03 -7.66
CA ASP A 175 -19.12 12.87 -7.23
C ASP A 175 -17.73 12.87 -7.87
N VAL A 176 -17.10 14.06 -7.90
CA VAL A 176 -15.76 14.25 -8.46
C VAL A 176 -14.74 13.48 -7.63
N ASP A 177 -13.92 12.69 -8.31
CA ASP A 177 -12.93 11.84 -7.66
C ASP A 177 -11.52 12.11 -8.17
N ALA A 178 -11.37 12.59 -9.41
CA ALA A 178 -10.10 13.02 -9.97
C ALA A 178 -10.25 14.17 -10.98
N LEU A 179 -9.17 14.93 -11.15
CA LEU A 179 -9.10 16.12 -12.01
C LEU A 179 -7.68 16.26 -12.54
N ALA A 180 -7.55 16.66 -13.80
CA ALA A 180 -6.27 17.06 -14.40
C ALA A 180 -6.46 18.28 -15.31
N VAL A 181 -5.43 19.12 -15.39
CA VAL A 181 -5.34 20.23 -16.36
C VAL A 181 -4.28 19.87 -17.40
N ASP A 182 -4.47 20.28 -18.66
CA ASP A 182 -3.48 20.03 -19.72
C ASP A 182 -2.27 20.97 -19.64
N GLY A 183 -1.17 20.61 -20.32
CA GLY A 183 0.07 21.40 -20.27
C GLY A 183 -0.08 22.86 -20.72
N SER A 184 -1.08 23.16 -21.55
CA SER A 184 -1.43 24.52 -21.99
C SER A 184 -2.30 25.31 -20.99
N SER A 185 -2.73 24.70 -19.88
CA SER A 185 -3.72 25.29 -18.95
C SER A 185 -5.05 25.69 -19.62
N ALA A 186 -5.40 25.05 -20.73
CA ALA A 186 -6.57 25.38 -21.55
C ALA A 186 -7.73 24.40 -21.31
N ARG A 187 -7.42 23.14 -21.01
CA ARG A 187 -8.41 22.07 -20.86
C ARG A 187 -8.38 21.44 -19.47
N LEU A 188 -9.58 21.13 -18.97
CA LEU A 188 -9.83 20.47 -17.70
C LEU A 188 -10.46 19.10 -17.95
N ALA A 189 -9.77 18.03 -17.59
CA ALA A 189 -10.32 16.68 -17.57
C ALA A 189 -10.85 16.35 -16.17
N VAL A 190 -12.10 15.87 -16.09
CA VAL A 190 -12.79 15.56 -14.83
C VAL A 190 -13.26 14.11 -14.82
N GLY A 191 -12.85 13.38 -13.79
CA GLY A 191 -13.25 12.02 -13.48
C GLY A 191 -14.17 11.97 -12.26
N CYS A 192 -15.34 11.36 -12.42
CA CYS A 192 -16.35 11.24 -11.38
C CYS A 192 -16.69 9.75 -11.12
N GLN A 193 -17.39 9.51 -10.01
CA GLN A 193 -18.22 8.31 -9.84
C GLN A 193 -19.58 8.54 -10.53
N GLY A 194 -20.14 7.53 -11.19
CA GLY A 194 -21.42 7.61 -11.89
C GLY A 194 -21.40 8.31 -13.26
N THR A 195 -20.44 9.20 -13.53
CA THR A 195 -20.26 9.85 -14.85
C THR A 195 -18.94 9.45 -15.52
N GLU A 196 -18.96 9.19 -16.83
CA GLU A 196 -17.74 8.94 -17.61
C GLU A 196 -16.88 10.21 -17.78
N LEU A 197 -15.61 10.04 -18.17
CA LEU A 197 -14.66 11.13 -18.41
C LEU A 197 -15.28 12.29 -19.21
N THR A 198 -15.21 13.49 -18.63
CA THR A 198 -15.55 14.74 -19.32
C THR A 198 -14.32 15.61 -19.48
N VAL A 199 -14.28 16.39 -20.57
CA VAL A 199 -13.26 17.44 -20.76
C VAL A 199 -13.96 18.76 -21.02
N TRP A 200 -13.47 19.81 -20.40
CA TRP A 200 -14.01 21.16 -20.42
C TRP A 200 -12.94 22.13 -20.88
N ASP A 201 -13.36 23.16 -21.61
CA ASP A 201 -12.54 24.32 -21.92
C ASP A 201 -12.57 25.30 -20.75
N ILE A 202 -11.40 25.69 -20.24
CA ILE A 202 -11.28 26.48 -19.00
C ILE A 202 -11.73 27.93 -19.22
N ALA A 203 -11.46 28.51 -20.41
CA ALA A 203 -11.77 29.90 -20.71
C ALA A 203 -13.27 30.12 -20.97
N THR A 204 -13.86 29.29 -21.83
CA THR A 204 -15.28 29.36 -22.22
C THR A 204 -16.22 28.61 -21.28
N ARG A 205 -15.67 27.75 -20.40
CA ARG A 205 -16.40 26.93 -19.41
C ARG A 205 -17.35 25.91 -20.07
N GLN A 206 -17.13 25.60 -21.35
CA GLN A 206 -17.95 24.66 -22.13
C GLN A 206 -17.38 23.24 -22.10
N ARG A 207 -18.25 22.22 -22.08
CA ARG A 207 -17.84 20.82 -22.16
C ARG A 207 -17.47 20.43 -23.59
N LEU A 208 -16.17 20.28 -23.85
CA LEU A 208 -15.60 19.81 -25.12
C LEU A 208 -15.86 18.33 -25.38
N TYR A 209 -15.81 17.49 -24.34
CA TYR A 209 -15.86 16.04 -24.49
C TYR A 209 -16.70 15.36 -23.40
N LEU A 210 -17.36 14.26 -23.78
CA LEU A 210 -18.01 13.30 -22.89
C LEU A 210 -17.84 11.90 -23.47
N ALA A 211 -17.09 11.06 -22.77
CA ALA A 211 -16.93 9.65 -23.07
C ALA A 211 -18.28 8.90 -23.01
N LYS A 212 -18.39 7.84 -23.81
CA LYS A 212 -19.57 6.98 -23.89
C LYS A 212 -19.35 5.73 -23.05
N GLY A 213 -20.18 5.57 -22.02
CA GLY A 213 -20.10 4.47 -21.06
C GLY A 213 -20.16 3.07 -21.66
N ASN A 214 -19.85 2.09 -20.80
CA ASN A 214 -19.78 0.67 -21.14
C ASN A 214 -21.02 0.19 -21.91
N LYS A 215 -20.83 -0.80 -22.80
CA LYS A 215 -21.98 -1.55 -23.33
C LYS A 215 -22.59 -2.37 -22.17
N PRO A 216 -23.91 -2.64 -22.17
CA PRO A 216 -24.49 -3.61 -21.26
C PRO A 216 -23.77 -4.96 -21.35
N ASN A 217 -23.61 -5.62 -20.21
CA ASN A 217 -23.10 -6.98 -20.14
C ASN A 217 -24.17 -7.99 -20.65
N ARG A 218 -23.84 -9.28 -20.61
CA ARG A 218 -24.74 -10.35 -21.13
C ARG A 218 -26.10 -10.44 -20.42
N ILE A 219 -26.25 -9.84 -19.24
CA ILE A 219 -27.49 -9.78 -18.45
C ILE A 219 -28.15 -8.39 -18.47
N GLY A 220 -27.72 -7.50 -19.38
CA GLY A 220 -28.32 -6.18 -19.58
C GLY A 220 -27.91 -5.10 -18.57
N LEU A 221 -27.05 -5.43 -17.60
CA LEU A 221 -26.55 -4.46 -16.62
C LEU A 221 -25.37 -3.67 -17.18
N VAL A 222 -25.28 -2.38 -16.81
CA VAL A 222 -24.16 -1.49 -17.16
C VAL A 222 -23.46 -1.10 -15.87
N ASP A 223 -22.17 -1.40 -15.76
CA ASP A 223 -21.36 -0.95 -14.63
C ASP A 223 -21.36 0.58 -14.57
N LYS A 224 -21.65 1.16 -13.40
CA LYS A 224 -21.54 2.60 -13.21
C LYS A 224 -20.08 3.02 -13.47
N PRO A 225 -19.82 4.00 -14.35
CA PRO A 225 -18.47 4.44 -14.62
C PRO A 225 -17.88 5.08 -13.37
N TRP A 226 -16.57 4.95 -13.19
CA TRP A 226 -15.88 5.51 -12.04
C TRP A 226 -14.44 5.82 -12.43
N ASN A 227 -14.17 7.09 -12.72
CA ASN A 227 -12.84 7.57 -13.13
C ASN A 227 -12.16 8.18 -11.90
N ALA A 228 -11.33 7.38 -11.23
CA ALA A 228 -10.76 7.61 -9.90
C ALA A 228 -9.36 8.26 -9.89
N ALA A 229 -8.69 8.26 -11.05
CA ALA A 229 -7.48 9.00 -11.38
C ALA A 229 -7.56 9.46 -12.85
N VAL A 230 -7.00 10.61 -13.19
CA VAL A 230 -7.01 11.19 -14.55
C VAL A 230 -5.69 11.89 -14.81
N ALA A 231 -5.12 11.76 -16.01
CA ALA A 231 -3.95 12.51 -16.45
C ALA A 231 -3.98 12.74 -17.98
N PHE A 232 -3.60 13.93 -18.44
CA PHE A 232 -3.31 14.18 -19.85
C PHE A 232 -1.95 13.56 -20.22
N LEU A 233 -1.86 12.88 -21.36
CA LEU A 233 -0.57 12.47 -21.90
C LEU A 233 0.10 13.66 -22.61
N PRO A 234 1.40 13.92 -22.37
CA PRO A 234 2.16 14.88 -23.15
C PRO A 234 2.10 14.61 -24.65
N GLY A 235 2.02 15.68 -25.44
CA GLY A 235 1.98 15.61 -26.90
C GLY A 235 1.42 16.90 -27.51
N PRO A 236 1.67 17.16 -28.82
CA PRO A 236 1.41 18.45 -29.45
C PRO A 236 -0.06 18.90 -29.44
N ASP A 237 -1.02 17.96 -29.39
CA ASP A 237 -2.45 18.29 -29.41
C ASP A 237 -3.16 18.14 -28.04
N SER A 238 -2.50 17.61 -27.00
CA SER A 238 -3.12 17.23 -25.71
C SER A 238 -4.43 16.43 -25.83
N ASN A 239 -4.57 15.61 -26.88
CA ASN A 239 -5.81 14.89 -27.22
C ASN A 239 -5.96 13.52 -26.52
N LYS A 240 -4.89 13.02 -25.90
CA LYS A 240 -4.88 11.71 -25.23
C LYS A 240 -4.93 11.87 -23.71
N ILE A 241 -5.81 11.12 -23.07
CA ILE A 241 -6.07 11.20 -21.62
C ILE A 241 -6.07 9.77 -21.07
N MET A 242 -5.22 9.52 -20.08
CA MET A 242 -5.28 8.29 -19.30
C MET A 242 -6.27 8.48 -18.15
N THR A 243 -7.14 7.50 -17.90
CA THR A 243 -7.89 7.41 -16.66
C THR A 243 -7.65 6.08 -15.97
N GLY A 244 -7.59 6.14 -14.64
CA GLY A 244 -7.56 4.99 -13.76
C GLY A 244 -8.91 4.88 -13.10
N THR A 245 -9.51 3.69 -13.09
CA THR A 245 -10.86 3.51 -12.58
C THR A 245 -10.89 2.97 -11.15
N GLY A 246 -11.97 3.21 -10.41
CA GLY A 246 -12.24 2.50 -9.16
C GLY A 246 -12.40 0.98 -9.36
N HIS A 247 -12.83 0.57 -10.56
CA HIS A 247 -12.93 -0.83 -11.00
C HIS A 247 -11.62 -1.38 -11.59
N HIS A 248 -10.48 -1.07 -10.97
CA HIS A 248 -9.15 -1.69 -11.24
C HIS A 248 -8.77 -1.82 -12.74
N LYS A 249 -8.98 -0.74 -13.51
CA LYS A 249 -8.65 -0.65 -14.95
C LYS A 249 -7.94 0.65 -15.29
N LEU A 250 -7.09 0.59 -16.31
CA LEU A 250 -6.47 1.73 -16.99
C LEU A 250 -7.10 1.91 -18.36
N ARG A 251 -7.45 3.15 -18.69
CA ARG A 251 -8.19 3.52 -19.90
C ARG A 251 -7.53 4.67 -20.63
N LEU A 252 -7.09 4.43 -21.86
CA LEU A 252 -6.62 5.49 -22.75
C LEU A 252 -7.79 6.01 -23.59
N TYR A 253 -8.14 7.27 -23.42
CA TYR A 253 -9.04 7.99 -24.31
C TYR A 253 -8.24 8.84 -25.30
N ASP A 254 -8.63 8.82 -26.57
CA ASP A 254 -8.29 9.87 -27.55
C ASP A 254 -9.59 10.66 -27.79
N MET A 255 -9.58 11.98 -27.57
CA MET A 255 -10.78 12.83 -27.69
C MET A 255 -11.42 12.81 -29.09
N ARG A 256 -10.69 12.35 -30.13
CA ARG A 256 -11.23 12.09 -31.48
C ARG A 256 -12.24 10.94 -31.51
N GLN A 257 -12.26 10.09 -30.48
CA GLN A 257 -13.15 8.95 -30.33
C GLN A 257 -13.93 9.05 -29.01
N ARG A 258 -15.20 8.62 -29.00
CA ARG A 258 -16.04 8.68 -27.77
C ARG A 258 -15.92 7.46 -26.86
N ARG A 259 -15.01 6.52 -27.13
CA ARG A 259 -14.76 5.30 -26.35
C ARG A 259 -13.26 5.20 -26.07
N PRO A 260 -12.85 4.50 -24.99
CA PRO A 260 -11.43 4.29 -24.76
C PRO A 260 -10.82 3.49 -25.92
N ALA A 261 -9.66 3.94 -26.40
CA ALA A 261 -8.83 3.24 -27.38
C ALA A 261 -8.09 2.05 -26.74
N LEU A 262 -7.89 2.10 -25.42
CA LEU A 262 -7.36 1.00 -24.60
C LEU A 262 -8.19 0.89 -23.31
N ASP A 263 -8.59 -0.30 -22.90
CA ASP A 263 -9.25 -0.58 -21.62
C ASP A 263 -8.67 -1.90 -21.07
N ILE A 264 -7.71 -1.80 -20.15
CA ILE A 264 -6.97 -2.96 -19.59
C ILE A 264 -7.20 -3.07 -18.08
N ALA A 265 -7.19 -4.30 -17.56
CA ALA A 265 -7.17 -4.52 -16.12
C ALA A 265 -5.81 -4.12 -15.54
N PHE A 266 -5.83 -3.57 -14.33
CA PHE A 266 -4.65 -3.19 -13.56
C PHE A 266 -4.85 -3.62 -12.10
N ALA A 267 -4.21 -4.73 -11.76
CA ALA A 267 -4.30 -5.37 -10.45
C ALA A 267 -5.76 -5.60 -9.98
N GLU A 268 -5.98 -5.60 -8.66
CA GLU A 268 -7.25 -5.92 -8.00
C GLU A 268 -7.71 -4.80 -7.05
N SER A 269 -7.28 -3.56 -7.28
CA SER A 269 -7.61 -2.42 -6.41
C SER A 269 -7.82 -1.15 -7.23
N ARG A 270 -8.60 -0.21 -6.67
CA ARG A 270 -8.84 1.11 -7.25
C ARG A 270 -7.53 1.78 -7.65
N VAL A 271 -7.45 2.32 -8.86
CA VAL A 271 -6.35 3.20 -9.26
C VAL A 271 -6.43 4.50 -8.45
N THR A 272 -5.31 4.91 -7.87
CA THR A 272 -5.21 6.08 -6.97
C THR A 272 -4.44 7.24 -7.59
N ALA A 273 -3.42 6.97 -8.42
CA ALA A 273 -2.70 8.00 -9.15
C ALA A 273 -2.23 7.51 -10.53
N LEU A 274 -1.93 8.50 -11.39
CA LEU A 274 -1.33 8.33 -12.72
C LEU A 274 -0.22 9.35 -12.90
N ALA A 275 0.89 8.96 -13.51
CA ALA A 275 1.98 9.84 -13.88
C ALA A 275 2.52 9.47 -15.28
N PRO A 276 2.03 10.14 -16.34
CA PRO A 276 2.60 10.05 -17.68
C PRO A 276 4.06 10.48 -17.70
N GLU A 277 4.88 9.82 -18.51
CA GLU A 277 6.23 10.27 -18.80
C GLU A 277 6.24 11.43 -19.81
N ALA A 278 7.31 12.23 -19.81
CA ALA A 278 7.40 13.45 -20.61
C ALA A 278 7.36 13.21 -22.14
N ASP A 279 7.68 12.00 -22.59
CA ASP A 279 7.58 11.58 -23.99
C ASP A 279 6.17 11.15 -24.42
N GLY A 280 5.25 10.99 -23.46
CA GLY A 280 3.89 10.48 -23.69
C GLY A 280 3.83 9.02 -24.16
N ALA A 281 4.93 8.27 -24.11
CA ALA A 281 5.00 6.86 -24.54
C ALA A 281 4.65 5.89 -23.42
N ARG A 282 4.93 6.27 -22.17
CA ARG A 282 4.64 5.46 -20.97
C ARG A 282 3.81 6.23 -19.95
N CYS A 283 3.04 5.50 -19.14
CA CYS A 283 2.32 6.06 -18.00
C CYS A 283 2.46 5.17 -16.77
N TRP A 284 2.97 5.73 -15.68
CA TRP A 284 2.97 5.07 -14.39
C TRP A 284 1.56 5.12 -13.78
N ALA A 285 1.17 4.05 -13.11
CA ALA A 285 -0.09 3.94 -12.39
C ALA A 285 0.14 3.33 -11.01
N SER A 286 -0.60 3.80 -10.00
CA SER A 286 -0.61 3.20 -8.67
C SER A 286 -2.02 2.84 -8.20
N ASN A 287 -2.14 1.88 -7.29
CA ASN A 287 -3.42 1.49 -6.70
C ASN A 287 -3.48 1.70 -5.19
N GLY A 288 -4.69 1.53 -4.61
CA GLY A 288 -4.92 1.63 -3.16
C GLY A 288 -4.27 0.53 -2.32
N LYS A 289 -3.63 -0.47 -2.94
CA LYS A 289 -2.76 -1.46 -2.26
C LYS A 289 -1.28 -1.09 -2.36
N GLY A 290 -0.90 0.08 -2.87
CA GLY A 290 0.51 0.52 -2.92
C GLY A 290 1.38 -0.13 -4.01
N GLN A 291 0.78 -0.92 -4.91
CA GLN A 291 1.44 -1.40 -6.12
C GLN A 291 1.54 -0.27 -7.13
N VAL A 292 2.71 -0.13 -7.76
CA VAL A 292 2.97 0.83 -8.84
C VAL A 292 3.49 0.06 -10.06
N GLU A 293 2.98 0.34 -11.26
CA GLU A 293 3.52 -0.26 -12.49
C GLU A 293 3.56 0.79 -13.60
N VAL A 294 4.41 0.56 -14.60
CA VAL A 294 4.46 1.38 -15.82
C VAL A 294 3.70 0.70 -16.95
N LEU A 295 2.80 1.42 -17.62
CA LEU A 295 2.13 0.98 -18.85
C LEU A 295 2.90 1.51 -20.07
N ASP A 296 3.35 0.60 -20.94
CA ASP A 296 3.77 0.94 -22.29
C ASP A 296 2.53 1.10 -23.18
N LEU A 297 2.34 2.31 -23.73
CA LEU A 297 1.14 2.67 -24.48
C LEU A 297 1.17 2.22 -25.94
N ALA A 298 2.35 1.95 -26.49
CA ALA A 298 2.51 1.44 -27.85
C ALA A 298 2.33 -0.08 -27.89
N ALA A 299 2.88 -0.79 -26.90
CA ALA A 299 2.73 -2.23 -26.72
C ALA A 299 1.40 -2.61 -26.03
N ALA A 300 0.65 -1.63 -25.49
CA ALA A 300 -0.56 -1.83 -24.69
C ALA A 300 -0.35 -2.82 -23.52
N LYS A 301 0.84 -2.79 -22.91
CA LYS A 301 1.33 -3.81 -21.98
C LYS A 301 1.91 -3.18 -20.72
N MET A 302 1.56 -3.74 -19.56
CA MET A 302 2.24 -3.41 -18.30
C MET A 302 3.69 -3.90 -18.35
N GLY A 303 4.62 -3.01 -18.01
CA GLY A 303 6.02 -3.30 -17.71
C GLY A 303 6.19 -3.82 -16.28
N GLY A 304 7.44 -3.82 -15.79
CA GLY A 304 7.77 -4.27 -14.44
C GLY A 304 7.06 -3.46 -13.36
N ALA A 305 6.68 -4.14 -12.28
CA ALA A 305 6.06 -3.53 -11.11
C ALA A 305 7.13 -3.00 -10.14
N LEU A 306 6.91 -1.81 -9.60
CA LEU A 306 7.55 -1.32 -8.38
C LEU A 306 6.54 -1.51 -7.24
N GLN A 307 6.76 -2.49 -6.37
CA GLN A 307 5.95 -2.64 -5.17
C GLN A 307 6.36 -1.57 -4.16
N GLY A 308 5.44 -0.69 -3.77
CA GLY A 308 5.65 0.22 -2.66
C GLY A 308 5.71 -0.55 -1.33
N VAL A 309 6.43 0.02 -0.36
CA VAL A 309 6.75 -0.59 0.96
C VAL A 309 5.52 -1.02 1.80
N GLY A 310 4.29 -0.70 1.36
CA GLY A 310 3.03 -1.06 2.03
C GLY A 310 2.12 -2.05 1.28
N GLY A 311 2.56 -2.66 0.18
CA GLY A 311 1.66 -3.40 -0.73
C GLY A 311 1.91 -4.90 -0.86
N ALA A 312 1.11 -5.72 -0.17
CA ALA A 312 1.17 -7.17 -0.33
C ALA A 312 0.53 -7.64 -1.66
N GLY A 313 1.34 -8.28 -2.51
CA GLY A 313 0.99 -8.78 -3.84
C GLY A 313 2.06 -9.73 -4.38
N PRO A 314 1.72 -10.71 -5.23
CA PRO A 314 2.66 -11.75 -5.65
C PRO A 314 3.82 -11.18 -6.47
N ALA A 315 5.03 -11.68 -6.20
CA ALA A 315 6.22 -11.39 -6.99
C ALA A 315 6.03 -11.80 -8.46
N SER A 316 6.59 -11.00 -9.37
CA SER A 316 6.53 -11.33 -10.80
C SER A 316 7.51 -12.46 -11.12
N LYS A 317 7.13 -13.38 -12.03
CA LYS A 317 8.02 -14.47 -12.47
C LYS A 317 9.19 -13.92 -13.29
N GLY A 318 10.27 -13.55 -12.61
CA GLY A 318 11.49 -12.99 -13.20
C GLY A 318 12.40 -12.27 -12.22
N GLU A 319 11.91 -11.86 -11.05
CA GLU A 319 12.74 -11.25 -10.01
C GLU A 319 13.63 -12.30 -9.30
N LYS A 320 14.87 -11.90 -9.00
CA LYS A 320 15.80 -12.75 -8.25
C LYS A 320 15.44 -12.64 -6.78
N MET A 321 14.75 -13.65 -6.25
CA MET A 321 14.31 -13.70 -4.85
C MET A 321 15.49 -13.43 -3.90
N ALA A 322 15.26 -12.61 -2.88
CA ALA A 322 16.26 -12.17 -1.92
C ALA A 322 16.76 -13.33 -1.03
N GLY A 323 15.92 -14.34 -0.83
CA GLY A 323 16.20 -15.49 0.00
C GLY A 323 15.03 -16.49 0.01
N LYS A 324 15.07 -17.43 0.96
CA LYS A 324 14.04 -18.47 1.13
C LYS A 324 13.56 -18.62 2.57
N ILE A 325 12.28 -18.91 2.75
CA ILE A 325 11.68 -19.19 4.06
C ILE A 325 10.96 -20.54 4.03
N LEU A 326 11.23 -21.37 5.03
CA LEU A 326 10.60 -22.69 5.17
C LEU A 326 9.34 -22.58 6.03
N ILE A 327 8.17 -22.80 5.45
CA ILE A 327 6.90 -22.90 6.17
C ILE A 327 6.67 -24.37 6.55
N VAL A 328 6.71 -24.68 7.85
CA VAL A 328 6.42 -26.02 8.36
C VAL A 328 4.97 -26.08 8.85
N CYS A 329 4.25 -27.11 8.41
CA CYS A 329 2.86 -27.40 8.76
C CYS A 329 2.72 -28.84 9.31
N THR A 330 1.70 -29.08 10.13
CA THR A 330 1.32 -30.42 10.61
C THR A 330 0.75 -31.31 9.49
N GLN A 331 0.90 -32.63 9.60
CA GLN A 331 0.14 -33.64 8.84
C GLN A 331 -0.98 -34.29 9.68
N PHE A 332 -1.17 -33.90 10.94
CA PHE A 332 -2.12 -34.54 11.84
C PHE A 332 -3.56 -34.07 11.59
N THR A 333 -4.48 -35.00 11.33
CA THR A 333 -5.84 -34.69 10.83
C THR A 333 -6.99 -34.97 11.80
N ASP A 334 -6.78 -35.73 12.88
CA ASP A 334 -7.87 -36.38 13.62
C ASP A 334 -7.72 -36.20 15.13
N LEU A 335 -8.54 -35.32 15.72
CA LEU A 335 -8.50 -35.09 17.15
C LEU A 335 -8.89 -36.37 17.93
N PRO A 336 -8.12 -36.77 18.96
CA PRO A 336 -8.48 -37.89 19.81
C PRO A 336 -9.87 -37.78 20.44
N LYS A 337 -10.35 -38.91 20.99
CA LYS A 337 -11.67 -39.02 21.65
C LYS A 337 -12.87 -38.68 20.72
N GLY A 338 -12.67 -38.72 19.40
CA GLY A 338 -13.73 -38.43 18.42
C GLY A 338 -14.12 -36.94 18.36
N ARG A 339 -13.23 -36.03 18.76
CA ARG A 339 -13.50 -34.59 18.87
C ARG A 339 -13.47 -33.83 17.53
N GLY A 340 -13.42 -34.54 16.41
CA GLY A 340 -13.50 -34.00 15.05
C GLY A 340 -12.18 -34.05 14.29
N LYS A 341 -12.16 -33.38 13.13
CA LYS A 341 -10.95 -33.20 12.31
C LYS A 341 -10.18 -31.95 12.77
N THR A 342 -8.88 -31.94 12.51
CA THR A 342 -8.01 -30.77 12.61
C THR A 342 -6.98 -30.78 11.47
N GLY A 343 -5.98 -29.91 11.54
CA GLY A 343 -4.91 -29.76 10.57
C GLY A 343 -4.10 -28.51 10.89
N CYS A 344 -3.38 -28.00 9.89
CA CYS A 344 -2.80 -26.67 9.95
C CYS A 344 -3.91 -25.61 9.85
N TRP A 345 -3.86 -24.56 10.66
CA TRP A 345 -4.81 -23.46 10.52
C TRP A 345 -4.45 -22.63 9.29
N ALA A 346 -5.30 -22.61 8.27
CA ALA A 346 -4.91 -22.15 6.93
C ALA A 346 -4.35 -20.71 6.90
N GLU A 347 -4.93 -19.80 7.68
CA GLU A 347 -4.44 -18.42 7.79
C GLU A 347 -2.98 -18.33 8.29
N GLU A 348 -2.60 -19.21 9.22
CA GLU A 348 -1.30 -19.23 9.89
C GLU A 348 -0.16 -19.75 9.02
N ALA A 349 -0.47 -20.31 7.85
CA ALA A 349 0.51 -20.68 6.82
C ALA A 349 0.38 -19.79 5.57
N VAL A 350 -0.84 -19.52 5.12
CA VAL A 350 -1.11 -18.83 3.85
C VAL A 350 -0.86 -17.32 3.92
N THR A 351 -1.26 -16.63 4.99
CA THR A 351 -0.95 -15.19 5.11
C THR A 351 0.55 -14.96 5.26
N PRO A 352 1.29 -15.71 6.11
CA PRO A 352 2.75 -15.66 6.12
C PRO A 352 3.38 -15.94 4.76
N TYR A 353 2.93 -16.96 4.01
CA TYR A 353 3.37 -17.21 2.63
C TYR A 353 3.28 -15.95 1.75
N TYR A 354 2.15 -15.25 1.74
CA TYR A 354 2.02 -14.02 0.95
C TYR A 354 2.82 -12.84 1.50
N VAL A 355 2.99 -12.73 2.83
CA VAL A 355 3.87 -11.72 3.43
C VAL A 355 5.32 -11.93 2.97
N TYR A 356 5.80 -13.18 2.92
CA TYR A 356 7.15 -13.51 2.46
C TYR A 356 7.35 -13.25 0.97
N GLN A 357 6.41 -13.71 0.13
CA GLN A 357 6.44 -13.44 -1.32
C GLN A 357 6.43 -11.93 -1.61
N SER A 358 5.61 -11.15 -0.89
CA SER A 358 5.57 -9.68 -1.02
C SER A 358 6.82 -8.99 -0.44
N ALA A 359 7.59 -9.69 0.40
CA ALA A 359 8.85 -9.20 0.94
C ALA A 359 10.07 -9.57 0.07
N GLY A 360 9.87 -10.31 -1.03
CA GLY A 360 10.92 -10.78 -1.93
C GLY A 360 11.54 -12.13 -1.58
N TYR A 361 10.95 -12.89 -0.64
CA TYR A 361 11.41 -14.22 -0.23
C TYR A 361 10.53 -15.31 -0.81
N ASP A 362 11.12 -16.32 -1.44
CA ASP A 362 10.35 -17.51 -1.84
C ASP A 362 10.04 -18.35 -0.60
N ALA A 363 8.85 -18.95 -0.58
CA ALA A 363 8.40 -19.76 0.54
C ALA A 363 8.11 -21.19 0.06
N ASP A 364 8.78 -22.17 0.67
CA ASP A 364 8.54 -23.60 0.46
C ASP A 364 7.83 -24.19 1.67
N PHE A 365 6.98 -25.19 1.43
CA PHE A 365 6.24 -25.88 2.47
C PHE A 365 6.92 -27.20 2.83
N ALA A 366 6.96 -27.52 4.12
CA ALA A 366 7.36 -28.82 4.62
C ALA A 366 6.42 -29.34 5.72
N SER A 367 6.44 -30.66 5.93
CA SER A 367 5.69 -31.32 7.00
C SER A 367 6.38 -32.61 7.44
N PRO A 368 6.03 -33.20 8.59
CA PRO A 368 6.76 -34.35 9.15
C PRO A 368 6.93 -35.54 8.19
N ASN A 369 5.94 -35.78 7.33
CA ASN A 369 5.96 -36.86 6.34
C ASN A 369 5.98 -36.38 4.87
N GLY A 370 5.85 -35.07 4.62
CA GLY A 370 5.70 -34.50 3.29
C GLY A 370 4.33 -34.76 2.66
N GLY A 371 4.14 -34.26 1.44
CA GLY A 371 2.89 -34.39 0.67
C GLY A 371 1.89 -33.28 0.98
N LYS A 372 0.59 -33.57 0.84
CA LYS A 372 -0.48 -32.56 0.98
C LYS A 372 -0.66 -32.14 2.43
N ILE A 373 -0.55 -30.84 2.70
CA ILE A 373 -0.91 -30.23 3.99
C ILE A 373 -2.44 -30.33 4.21
N PRO A 374 -2.90 -30.92 5.33
CA PRO A 374 -4.29 -30.85 5.75
C PRO A 374 -4.59 -29.49 6.39
N TRP A 375 -5.63 -28.81 5.91
CA TRP A 375 -6.17 -27.62 6.54
C TRP A 375 -7.18 -28.01 7.62
N ASP A 376 -7.12 -27.39 8.81
CA ASP A 376 -8.18 -27.54 9.82
C ASP A 376 -9.51 -27.02 9.22
N PRO A 377 -10.58 -27.83 9.15
CA PRO A 377 -11.82 -27.42 8.50
C PRO A 377 -12.41 -26.12 9.05
N ARG A 378 -12.23 -25.83 10.35
CA ARG A 378 -12.73 -24.61 10.99
C ARG A 378 -12.05 -23.36 10.42
N SER A 379 -10.77 -23.46 10.06
CA SER A 379 -10.03 -22.36 9.43
C SER A 379 -10.52 -22.01 8.01
N LEU A 380 -11.40 -22.85 7.44
CA LEU A 380 -12.01 -22.67 6.12
C LEU A 380 -13.50 -22.25 6.17
N GLU A 381 -14.08 -22.10 7.37
CA GLU A 381 -15.43 -21.55 7.57
C GLU A 381 -15.45 -20.03 7.29
N ASP A 382 -16.59 -19.49 6.83
CA ASP A 382 -16.68 -18.10 6.31
C ASP A 382 -16.29 -17.00 7.32
N ASN A 383 -16.38 -17.29 8.62
CA ASN A 383 -15.99 -16.40 9.72
C ASN A 383 -14.47 -16.41 10.02
N PHE A 384 -13.73 -17.41 9.54
CA PHE A 384 -12.28 -17.56 9.75
C PHE A 384 -11.47 -17.51 8.46
N LYS A 385 -12.09 -17.85 7.32
CA LYS A 385 -11.45 -17.92 6.01
C LYS A 385 -11.19 -16.52 5.44
N THR A 386 -9.92 -16.10 5.49
CA THR A 386 -9.51 -14.81 4.95
C THR A 386 -9.47 -14.78 3.42
N GLN A 387 -9.37 -13.58 2.85
CA GLN A 387 -9.16 -13.39 1.42
C GLN A 387 -7.86 -14.06 0.92
N ASN A 388 -6.81 -14.10 1.75
CA ASN A 388 -5.55 -14.77 1.44
C ASN A 388 -5.76 -16.28 1.32
N VAL A 389 -6.43 -16.92 2.29
CA VAL A 389 -6.79 -18.34 2.23
C VAL A 389 -7.65 -18.65 1.01
N ALA A 390 -8.68 -17.85 0.75
CA ALA A 390 -9.54 -18.03 -0.42
C ALA A 390 -8.77 -17.92 -1.76
N ARG A 391 -7.86 -16.96 -1.87
CA ARG A 391 -6.98 -16.77 -3.05
C ARG A 391 -6.02 -17.94 -3.23
N PHE A 392 -5.33 -18.36 -2.16
CA PHE A 392 -4.34 -19.45 -2.24
C PHE A 392 -4.98 -20.73 -2.75
N LEU A 393 -6.08 -21.16 -2.14
CA LEU A 393 -6.82 -22.38 -2.50
C LEU A 393 -7.41 -22.36 -3.92
N SER A 394 -7.60 -21.19 -4.52
CA SER A 394 -8.11 -21.02 -5.90
C SER A 394 -7.03 -20.73 -6.94
N SER A 395 -5.76 -20.73 -6.54
CA SER A 395 -4.60 -20.39 -7.37
C SER A 395 -3.61 -21.54 -7.50
N ASN A 396 -2.62 -21.38 -8.39
CA ASN A 396 -1.50 -22.32 -8.48
C ASN A 396 -0.53 -22.22 -7.29
N ASP A 397 -0.66 -21.22 -6.41
CA ASP A 397 0.23 -21.05 -5.25
C ASP A 397 0.05 -22.22 -4.25
N ASN A 398 -1.15 -22.82 -4.18
CA ASN A 398 -1.43 -24.01 -3.37
C ASN A 398 -0.64 -25.27 -3.79
N GLN A 399 -0.05 -25.32 -5.00
CA GLN A 399 0.72 -26.48 -5.46
C GLN A 399 1.89 -26.82 -4.52
N LYS A 400 2.53 -25.83 -3.88
CA LYS A 400 3.59 -26.09 -2.90
C LYS A 400 3.07 -26.75 -1.62
N ALA A 401 1.84 -26.43 -1.18
CA ALA A 401 1.20 -27.07 -0.02
C ALA A 401 0.59 -28.43 -0.35
N GLU A 402 0.18 -28.70 -1.60
CA GLU A 402 -0.21 -30.04 -2.06
C GLU A 402 0.99 -31.02 -2.13
N HIS A 403 2.21 -30.48 -2.24
CA HIS A 403 3.46 -31.23 -2.43
C HIS A 403 4.56 -30.79 -1.47
N SER A 404 4.25 -30.65 -0.18
CA SER A 404 5.22 -30.23 0.83
C SER A 404 6.40 -31.21 0.96
N MET A 405 7.58 -30.67 1.24
CA MET A 405 8.78 -31.46 1.52
C MET A 405 8.62 -32.25 2.83
N LYS A 406 9.21 -33.44 2.89
CA LYS A 406 9.35 -34.17 4.14
C LYS A 406 10.46 -33.54 4.98
N LEU A 407 10.26 -33.36 6.29
CA LEU A 407 11.25 -32.76 7.19
C LEU A 407 12.64 -33.43 7.15
N SER A 408 12.73 -34.73 6.88
CA SER A 408 14.02 -35.45 6.74
C SER A 408 14.85 -35.03 5.53
N ASP A 409 14.22 -34.39 4.55
CA ASP A 409 14.79 -34.11 3.23
C ASP A 409 15.11 -32.61 3.06
N VAL A 410 14.75 -31.80 4.07
CA VAL A 410 15.04 -30.36 4.17
C VAL A 410 16.51 -30.14 4.53
N LYS A 411 17.17 -29.23 3.80
CA LYS A 411 18.51 -28.74 4.14
C LYS A 411 18.38 -27.37 4.80
N ALA A 412 18.95 -27.20 5.99
CA ALA A 412 18.89 -25.94 6.74
C ALA A 412 19.50 -24.75 5.98
N ASP A 413 20.60 -24.99 5.25
CA ASP A 413 21.38 -23.96 4.55
C ASP A 413 20.65 -23.35 3.34
N ASP A 414 19.62 -24.04 2.81
CA ASP A 414 18.81 -23.56 1.68
C ASP A 414 17.82 -22.43 2.09
N TYR A 415 17.75 -22.06 3.38
CA TYR A 415 16.74 -21.15 3.95
C TYR A 415 17.34 -20.10 4.90
N ASP A 416 16.71 -18.93 4.93
CA ASP A 416 17.08 -17.78 5.76
C ASP A 416 16.24 -17.68 7.04
N ALA A 417 15.05 -18.30 7.02
CA ALA A 417 14.23 -18.48 8.20
C ALA A 417 13.35 -19.72 8.12
N ILE A 418 12.87 -20.15 9.29
CA ILE A 418 11.83 -21.16 9.44
C ILE A 418 10.60 -20.53 10.09
N TRP A 419 9.42 -20.85 9.56
CA TRP A 419 8.11 -20.47 10.06
C TRP A 419 7.33 -21.70 10.49
N LEU A 420 7.04 -21.82 11.79
CA LEU A 420 6.24 -22.91 12.35
C LEU A 420 4.79 -22.46 12.44
N ALA A 421 3.98 -22.83 11.45
CA ALA A 421 2.54 -22.57 11.44
C ALA A 421 1.83 -23.46 12.47
N GLY A 422 0.72 -22.97 13.05
CA GLY A 422 -0.07 -23.70 14.04
C GLY A 422 -1.33 -24.37 13.45
N GLY A 423 -2.43 -24.29 14.21
CA GLY A 423 -3.53 -25.24 14.18
C GLY A 423 -3.26 -26.44 15.10
N HIS A 424 -4.31 -26.98 15.74
CA HIS A 424 -4.18 -27.95 16.84
C HIS A 424 -3.38 -29.22 16.49
N GLY A 425 -3.30 -29.63 15.22
CA GLY A 425 -2.60 -30.85 14.81
C GLY A 425 -1.12 -30.91 15.23
N VAL A 426 -0.42 -29.76 15.28
CA VAL A 426 1.00 -29.67 15.68
C VAL A 426 1.27 -30.24 17.08
N MET A 427 0.27 -30.26 17.96
CA MET A 427 0.38 -30.77 19.32
C MET A 427 0.67 -32.29 19.38
N TRP A 428 0.53 -33.01 18.26
CA TRP A 428 0.84 -34.44 18.15
C TRP A 428 2.03 -34.77 17.25
N ASP A 429 2.38 -33.93 16.27
CA ASP A 429 3.42 -34.24 15.28
C ASP A 429 4.55 -33.21 15.13
N PHE A 430 4.45 -32.04 15.79
CA PHE A 430 5.61 -31.16 16.04
C PHE A 430 6.29 -31.50 17.36
N TYR A 431 5.55 -31.99 18.36
CA TYR A 431 6.15 -32.46 19.62
C TYR A 431 5.46 -33.73 20.16
N PRO A 432 6.23 -34.77 20.53
CA PRO A 432 7.69 -34.90 20.35
C PRO A 432 8.08 -35.24 18.90
N ASN A 433 8.91 -34.41 18.27
CA ASN A 433 9.48 -34.69 16.94
C ASN A 433 10.97 -34.31 16.90
N GLU A 434 11.84 -35.30 17.05
CA GLU A 434 13.30 -35.10 17.07
C GLU A 434 13.85 -34.53 15.75
N THR A 435 13.20 -34.82 14.62
CA THR A 435 13.63 -34.30 13.31
C THR A 435 13.37 -32.80 13.22
N LEU A 436 12.18 -32.35 13.65
CA LEU A 436 11.84 -30.92 13.70
C LEU A 436 12.71 -30.18 14.72
N ALA A 437 12.82 -30.72 15.95
CA ALA A 437 13.65 -30.12 16.99
C ALA A 437 15.11 -29.97 16.55
N LYS A 438 15.68 -30.97 15.86
CA LYS A 438 17.04 -30.90 15.30
C LYS A 438 17.15 -29.87 14.16
N LEU A 439 16.17 -29.79 13.26
CA LEU A 439 16.16 -28.80 12.17
C LEU A 439 16.13 -27.38 12.73
N VAL A 440 15.20 -27.09 13.65
CA VAL A 440 15.09 -25.78 14.34
C VAL A 440 16.39 -25.44 15.07
N SER A 441 16.98 -26.40 15.79
CA SER A 441 18.28 -26.22 16.46
C SER A 441 19.40 -25.85 15.48
N THR A 442 19.48 -26.58 14.35
CA THR A 442 20.50 -26.38 13.32
C THR A 442 20.36 -25.01 12.67
N MET A 443 19.14 -24.61 12.29
CA MET A 443 18.88 -23.29 11.71
C MET A 443 19.17 -22.17 12.70
N TRP A 444 18.81 -22.35 13.97
CA TRP A 444 19.08 -21.36 15.01
C TRP A 444 20.58 -21.13 15.25
N ASP A 445 21.35 -22.22 15.37
CA ASP A 445 22.81 -22.16 15.56
C ASP A 445 23.53 -21.65 14.30
N ALA A 446 22.97 -21.88 13.11
CA ALA A 446 23.41 -21.29 11.84
C ALA A 446 23.00 -19.81 11.64
N GLY A 447 22.44 -19.16 12.67
CA GLY A 447 22.09 -17.74 12.63
C GLY A 447 20.71 -17.43 12.03
N LYS A 448 19.95 -18.41 11.51
CA LYS A 448 18.69 -18.15 10.79
C LYS A 448 17.55 -17.70 11.70
N ALA A 449 16.59 -16.93 11.18
CA ALA A 449 15.45 -16.45 11.97
C ALA A 449 14.41 -17.55 12.20
N VAL A 450 13.69 -17.49 13.34
CA VAL A 450 12.68 -18.47 13.72
C VAL A 450 11.38 -17.75 14.03
N GLY A 451 10.35 -17.99 13.22
CA GLY A 451 9.01 -17.45 13.39
C GLY A 451 8.00 -18.54 13.75
N SER A 452 6.96 -18.20 14.51
CA SER A 452 5.86 -19.13 14.80
C SER A 452 4.58 -18.40 15.27
N VAL A 453 3.42 -19.06 15.18
CA VAL A 453 2.14 -18.50 15.63
C VAL A 453 1.24 -19.58 16.24
N CYS A 454 0.36 -19.19 17.19
CA CYS A 454 -0.71 -20.02 17.73
C CYS A 454 -0.14 -21.29 18.39
N HIS A 455 -0.54 -22.49 17.97
CA HIS A 455 0.04 -23.74 18.47
C HIS A 455 1.42 -24.07 17.89
N GLY A 456 1.83 -23.41 16.81
CA GLY A 456 3.11 -23.63 16.12
C GLY A 456 4.36 -23.65 17.02
N PRO A 457 4.45 -22.89 18.15
CA PRO A 457 5.57 -22.96 19.09
C PRO A 457 5.78 -24.34 19.71
N ALA A 458 4.84 -25.28 19.57
CA ALA A 458 5.08 -26.70 19.87
C ALA A 458 6.32 -27.24 19.11
N GLY A 459 6.61 -26.75 17.90
CA GLY A 459 7.81 -27.13 17.14
C GLY A 459 9.12 -26.54 17.66
N LEU A 460 9.09 -25.66 18.66
CA LEU A 460 10.27 -25.18 19.38
C LEU A 460 10.65 -26.10 20.56
N LEU A 461 9.70 -26.92 21.02
CA LEU A 461 9.90 -27.81 22.16
C LEU A 461 10.93 -28.90 21.84
N GLY A 462 11.84 -29.15 22.77
CA GLY A 462 12.95 -30.09 22.60
C GLY A 462 14.10 -29.57 21.73
N ALA A 463 13.95 -28.45 21.01
CA ALA A 463 15.04 -27.81 20.27
C ALA A 463 16.07 -27.22 21.24
N LYS A 464 17.36 -27.28 20.89
CA LYS A 464 18.46 -26.90 21.78
C LYS A 464 19.53 -26.08 21.08
N THR A 465 20.12 -25.15 21.84
CA THR A 465 21.29 -24.34 21.45
C THR A 465 22.22 -24.27 22.65
N GLY A 466 23.54 -24.41 22.42
CA GLY A 466 24.54 -24.38 23.50
C GLY A 466 24.29 -25.37 24.65
N GLY A 467 23.65 -26.52 24.37
CA GLY A 467 23.31 -27.55 25.36
C GLY A 467 22.06 -27.29 26.22
N LYS A 468 21.35 -26.15 26.03
CA LYS A 468 20.09 -25.82 26.72
C LYS A 468 18.93 -25.81 25.73
N PHE A 469 17.68 -25.90 26.22
CA PHE A 469 16.50 -25.67 25.36
C PHE A 469 16.56 -24.28 24.73
N LEU A 470 16.16 -24.17 23.46
CA LEU A 470 16.24 -22.92 22.68
C LEU A 470 15.39 -21.80 23.30
N VAL A 471 14.22 -22.16 23.81
CA VAL A 471 13.29 -21.23 24.47
C VAL A 471 13.76 -20.76 25.85
N ASN A 472 14.76 -21.40 26.46
CA ASN A 472 15.17 -21.12 27.84
C ASN A 472 15.64 -19.67 28.02
N GLY A 473 14.88 -18.88 28.79
CA GLY A 473 15.13 -17.48 29.08
C GLY A 473 14.65 -16.49 28.01
N LYS A 474 14.08 -16.97 26.90
CA LYS A 474 13.55 -16.17 25.78
C LYS A 474 12.15 -15.66 26.05
N ARG A 475 11.87 -14.41 25.69
CA ARG A 475 10.51 -13.85 25.64
C ARG A 475 9.76 -14.43 24.44
N MET A 476 8.56 -14.93 24.66
CA MET A 476 7.75 -15.53 23.60
C MET A 476 6.25 -15.56 23.95
N THR A 477 5.44 -15.88 22.97
CA THR A 477 4.00 -16.16 23.13
C THR A 477 3.62 -17.37 22.26
N GLY A 478 2.35 -17.77 22.31
CA GLY A 478 1.74 -18.89 21.60
C GLY A 478 0.26 -18.95 21.98
N PHE A 479 -0.46 -20.01 21.62
CA PHE A 479 -1.86 -20.14 22.01
C PHE A 479 -1.96 -20.33 23.52
N SER A 480 -2.66 -19.42 24.20
CA SER A 480 -2.67 -19.40 25.66
C SER A 480 -3.53 -20.50 26.26
N ASN A 481 -3.20 -20.89 27.50
CA ASN A 481 -4.03 -21.74 28.34
C ASN A 481 -5.46 -21.21 28.50
N LYS A 482 -5.62 -19.89 28.41
CA LYS A 482 -6.92 -19.22 28.50
C LYS A 482 -7.71 -19.42 27.20
N GLU A 483 -7.09 -19.21 26.04
CA GLU A 483 -7.71 -19.48 24.74
C GLU A 483 -8.02 -20.97 24.56
N GLU A 484 -7.16 -21.89 25.05
CA GLU A 484 -7.41 -23.33 25.00
C GLU A 484 -8.68 -23.76 25.76
N ARG A 485 -8.91 -23.17 26.94
CA ARG A 485 -10.05 -23.49 27.80
C ARG A 485 -11.33 -22.74 27.42
N GLU A 486 -11.22 -21.45 27.09
CA GLU A 486 -12.38 -20.58 26.90
C GLU A 486 -12.84 -20.50 25.43
N PHE A 487 -11.90 -20.50 24.47
CA PHE A 487 -12.18 -20.37 23.05
C PHE A 487 -12.21 -21.74 22.33
N ALA A 488 -11.11 -22.50 22.38
CA ALA A 488 -11.02 -23.79 21.68
C ALA A 488 -11.79 -24.91 22.40
N LYS A 489 -11.79 -24.91 23.74
CA LYS A 489 -12.39 -25.94 24.62
C LYS A 489 -11.82 -27.33 24.36
N LEU A 490 -10.51 -27.40 24.14
CA LEU A 490 -9.76 -28.63 23.80
C LEU A 490 -8.69 -28.95 24.85
N ASP A 491 -8.72 -28.32 26.03
CA ASP A 491 -7.80 -28.56 27.14
C ASP A 491 -7.88 -29.98 27.72
N ASP A 492 -9.02 -30.66 27.56
CA ASP A 492 -9.15 -32.10 27.86
C ASP A 492 -8.66 -33.02 26.73
N VAL A 493 -8.36 -32.49 25.54
CA VAL A 493 -8.05 -33.24 24.31
C VAL A 493 -6.57 -33.19 23.96
N VAL A 494 -5.94 -32.01 24.08
CA VAL A 494 -4.52 -31.82 23.80
C VAL A 494 -3.65 -32.68 24.74
N PRO A 495 -2.51 -33.23 24.26
CA PRO A 495 -1.66 -34.11 25.07
C PRO A 495 -0.91 -33.35 26.18
N PHE A 496 -0.79 -32.04 26.05
CA PHE A 496 -0.26 -31.10 27.04
C PHE A 496 -0.76 -29.69 26.70
N LEU A 497 -0.66 -28.78 27.66
CA LEU A 497 -0.95 -27.36 27.43
C LEU A 497 0.31 -26.64 26.94
N LEU A 498 0.22 -25.94 25.81
CA LEU A 498 1.39 -25.35 25.14
C LEU A 498 2.12 -24.31 26.00
N GLU A 499 1.38 -23.35 26.56
CA GLU A 499 1.91 -22.29 27.42
C GLU A 499 2.67 -22.88 28.63
N ASP A 500 2.14 -23.93 29.26
CA ASP A 500 2.80 -24.59 30.39
C ASP A 500 4.07 -25.32 29.93
N LYS A 501 4.02 -26.01 28.79
CA LYS A 501 5.17 -26.75 28.23
C LYS A 501 6.31 -25.84 27.80
N LEU A 502 6.01 -24.67 27.24
CA LEU A 502 7.00 -23.63 26.93
C LEU A 502 7.68 -23.09 28.20
N LYS A 503 6.92 -22.90 29.29
CA LYS A 503 7.47 -22.49 30.59
C LYS A 503 8.33 -23.59 31.23
N GLU A 504 7.96 -24.86 31.10
CA GLU A 504 8.76 -26.00 31.57
C GLU A 504 10.16 -26.04 30.91
N GLU A 505 10.27 -25.71 29.63
CA GLU A 505 11.56 -25.57 28.93
C GLU A 505 12.27 -24.22 29.19
N GLY A 506 11.71 -23.38 30.07
CA GLY A 506 12.30 -22.11 30.53
C GLY A 506 11.88 -20.87 29.75
N GLY A 507 10.89 -20.96 28.86
CA GLY A 507 10.34 -19.84 28.10
C GLY A 507 9.68 -18.78 29.01
N LYS A 508 10.02 -17.50 28.77
CA LYS A 508 9.34 -16.36 29.39
C LYS A 508 8.08 -16.05 28.58
N TYR A 509 7.04 -16.82 28.87
CA TYR A 509 5.77 -16.73 28.18
C TYR A 509 5.02 -15.44 28.53
N GLU A 510 4.52 -14.75 27.50
CA GLU A 510 3.69 -13.55 27.57
C GLU A 510 2.39 -13.76 26.78
N SER A 511 1.30 -13.13 27.20
CA SER A 511 0.01 -13.16 26.48
C SER A 511 -0.77 -11.85 26.66
N SER A 512 -1.61 -11.58 25.67
CA SER A 512 -2.67 -10.56 25.69
C SER A 512 -4.05 -11.23 25.84
N ASP A 513 -5.10 -10.43 25.70
CA ASP A 513 -6.49 -10.91 25.73
C ASP A 513 -6.79 -11.95 24.64
N ILE A 514 -7.82 -12.76 24.89
CA ILE A 514 -8.28 -13.83 23.98
C ILE A 514 -8.51 -13.27 22.58
N MET A 515 -7.87 -13.88 21.58
CA MET A 515 -8.00 -13.50 20.16
C MET A 515 -7.62 -12.04 19.86
N ALA A 516 -6.87 -11.37 20.73
CA ALA A 516 -6.22 -10.09 20.41
C ALA A 516 -4.97 -10.31 19.57
N VAL A 517 -4.63 -9.36 18.70
CA VAL A 517 -3.37 -9.38 17.94
C VAL A 517 -2.20 -9.15 18.91
N PHE A 518 -1.39 -10.19 19.11
CA PHE A 518 -0.25 -10.13 20.02
C PHE A 518 0.96 -10.90 19.45
N SER A 519 2.12 -10.24 19.44
CA SER A 519 3.35 -10.78 18.88
C SER A 519 4.55 -10.33 19.72
N VAL A 520 5.47 -11.26 19.97
CA VAL A 520 6.67 -11.07 20.78
C VAL A 520 7.90 -11.34 19.92
N MET A 521 8.94 -10.51 20.06
CA MET A 521 10.24 -10.66 19.40
C MET A 521 11.37 -10.63 20.45
N ASP A 522 12.25 -11.62 20.41
CA ASP A 522 13.46 -11.75 21.22
C ASP A 522 14.65 -12.08 20.30
N GLY A 523 15.27 -11.03 19.75
CA GLY A 523 16.31 -11.14 18.75
C GLY A 523 15.78 -11.81 17.47
N ARG A 524 16.26 -13.02 17.19
CA ARG A 524 15.89 -13.82 16.02
C ARG A 524 14.66 -14.71 16.20
N LEU A 525 14.10 -14.78 17.41
CA LEU A 525 12.86 -15.51 17.70
C LEU A 525 11.67 -14.55 17.63
N VAL A 526 10.67 -14.89 16.83
CA VAL A 526 9.43 -14.12 16.66
C VAL A 526 8.23 -15.05 16.83
N THR A 527 7.32 -14.74 17.75
CA THR A 527 6.16 -15.59 18.06
C THR A 527 4.87 -14.80 18.12
N GLY A 528 3.76 -15.35 17.61
CA GLY A 528 2.42 -14.78 17.65
C GLY A 528 1.44 -15.63 18.45
N GLN A 529 0.47 -15.00 19.13
CA GLN A 529 -0.39 -15.70 20.09
C GLN A 529 -1.44 -16.61 19.44
N ASN A 530 -2.03 -16.20 18.33
CA ASN A 530 -3.29 -16.77 17.82
C ASN A 530 -3.47 -16.46 16.32
N PRO A 531 -4.50 -16.99 15.62
CA PRO A 531 -4.62 -16.86 14.16
C PRO A 531 -4.58 -15.41 13.65
N VAL A 532 -5.21 -14.46 14.36
CA VAL A 532 -5.24 -13.04 13.95
C VAL A 532 -3.87 -12.35 14.08
N SER A 533 -2.93 -12.96 14.80
CA SER A 533 -1.56 -12.46 14.94
C SER A 533 -0.66 -12.80 13.75
N SER A 534 -1.09 -13.72 12.86
CA SER A 534 -0.27 -14.29 11.77
C SER A 534 0.42 -13.23 10.90
N GLU A 535 -0.31 -12.23 10.41
CA GLU A 535 0.24 -11.21 9.51
C GLU A 535 1.27 -10.32 10.21
N ALA A 536 0.97 -9.88 11.43
CA ALA A 536 1.86 -9.03 12.22
C ALA A 536 3.16 -9.77 12.58
N THR A 537 3.05 -11.03 13.02
CA THR A 537 4.18 -11.88 13.37
C THR A 537 5.06 -12.20 12.14
N ALA A 538 4.46 -12.49 10.97
CA ALA A 538 5.22 -12.72 9.73
C ALA A 538 5.97 -11.46 9.26
N LYS A 539 5.34 -10.28 9.34
CA LYS A 539 6.00 -8.99 9.04
C LYS A 539 7.16 -8.71 9.99
N MET A 540 7.01 -9.05 11.28
CA MET A 540 8.10 -8.96 12.25
C MET A 540 9.26 -9.90 11.89
N LEU A 541 9.00 -11.15 11.47
CA LEU A 541 10.06 -12.06 11.01
C LEU A 541 10.82 -11.50 9.79
N VAL A 542 10.11 -10.96 8.78
CA VAL A 542 10.74 -10.29 7.64
C VAL A 542 11.65 -9.15 8.09
N SER A 543 11.25 -8.38 9.11
CA SER A 543 12.06 -7.29 9.66
C SER A 543 13.32 -7.76 10.41
N VAL A 544 13.35 -9.00 10.90
CA VAL A 544 14.56 -9.64 11.47
C VAL A 544 15.51 -10.02 10.34
N ILE A 545 15.03 -10.76 9.34
CA ILE A 545 15.89 -11.28 8.25
C ILE A 545 16.53 -10.13 7.46
N ARG A 546 15.77 -9.05 7.19
CA ARG A 546 16.28 -7.84 6.51
C ARG A 546 17.31 -7.02 7.30
N ARG A 547 17.55 -7.33 8.58
CA ARG A 547 18.52 -6.62 9.43
C ARG A 547 19.84 -7.37 9.59
N GLU A 548 19.97 -8.56 9.02
CA GLU A 548 21.24 -9.27 8.98
C GLU A 548 22.11 -8.68 7.84
N PRO A 549 23.36 -8.26 8.13
CA PRO A 549 24.20 -7.46 7.22
C PRO A 549 24.95 -8.27 6.15
#